data_AF-A0A376TMM1-F1
#
_entry.id   AF-A0A376TMM1-F1
#
_cell.length_a   1.000
_cell.length_b   1.000
_cell.length_c   1.000
_cell.angle_alpha   90.00
_cell.angle_beta   90.00
_cell.angle_gamma   90.00
#
_symmetry.space_group_name_H-M   'P 1'
#
loop_
_entity.id
_entity.type
_entity.pdbx_description
1 polymer ?
#
loop_
_entity_poly.entity_id
_entity_poly.type
_entity_poly.pdbx_seq_one_letter_code
_entity_poly.pdbx_strand_id
1 'polypeptide(L)' 'MTSRRDWQLQQLGITQWSLRRPGALQGEIALRSRHTSVW' A
#
# COMPACT_ATOMS: atom_id res chain seq x y z
N MET A 1 -12.16 1.43 6.78
CA MET A 1 -13.10 1.41 5.65
C MET A 1 -12.40 0.72 4.50
N THR A 2 -12.88 -0.45 4.08
CA THR A 2 -12.33 -1.19 2.94
C THR A 2 -12.66 -0.44 1.66
N SER A 3 -11.64 0.06 0.96
CA SER A 3 -11.83 0.70 -0.34
C SER A 3 -12.31 -0.32 -1.38
N ARG A 4 -12.98 0.13 -2.45
CA ARG A 4 -13.27 -0.73 -3.62
C ARG A 4 -12.02 -1.45 -4.13
N ARG A 5 -10.86 -0.77 -4.07
CA ARG A 5 -9.56 -1.35 -4.41
C ARG A 5 -9.21 -2.54 -3.51
N ASP A 6 -9.40 -2.39 -2.21
CA ASP A 6 -9.07 -3.43 -1.23
C ASP A 6 -9.95 -4.67 -1.43
N TRP A 7 -11.23 -4.47 -1.75
CA TRP A 7 -12.14 -5.55 -2.10
C TRP A 7 -11.71 -6.28 -3.39
N GLN A 8 -11.34 -5.54 -4.44
CA GLN A 8 -10.85 -6.13 -5.69
C GLN A 8 -9.57 -6.94 -5.50
N LEU A 9 -8.64 -6.48 -4.67
CA LEU A 9 -7.41 -7.21 -4.36
C LEU A 9 -7.72 -8.52 -3.62
N GLN A 10 -8.65 -8.50 -2.67
CA GLN A 10 -9.06 -9.72 -1.96
C GLN A 10 -9.67 -10.76 -2.90
N GLN A 11 -10.46 -10.36 -3.90
CA GLN A 11 -11.01 -11.30 -4.90
C GLN A 11 -9.93 -11.98 -5.75
N LEU A 12 -8.76 -11.35 -5.91
CA LEU A 12 -7.60 -11.90 -6.63
C LEU A 12 -6.67 -12.71 -5.72
N GLY A 13 -7.03 -12.91 -4.44
CA GLY A 13 -6.15 -13.54 -3.46
C GLY A 13 -4.97 -12.66 -3.01
N ILE A 14 -4.99 -11.36 -3.34
CA ILE A 14 -3.93 -10.41 -2.98
C ILE A 14 -4.26 -9.80 -1.61
N THR A 15 -3.44 -10.09 -0.62
CA THR A 15 -3.58 -9.54 0.73
C THR A 15 -2.67 -8.32 0.90
N GLN A 16 -3.26 -7.18 1.26
CA GLN A 16 -2.49 -5.97 1.58
C GLN A 16 -2.15 -5.94 3.07
N TRP A 17 -0.86 -5.90 3.39
CA TRP A 17 -0.36 -5.78 4.75
C TRP A 17 -0.02 -4.32 5.06
N SER A 18 -0.48 -3.82 6.22
CA SER A 18 -0.08 -2.51 6.73
C SER A 18 1.03 -2.67 7.76
N LEU A 19 2.15 -2.00 7.54
CA LEU A 19 3.27 -2.02 8.46
C LEU A 19 2.97 -1.15 9.70
N ARG A 20 2.92 -1.77 10.89
CA ARG A 20 2.57 -1.06 12.14
C ARG A 20 3.66 -0.10 12.64
N ARG A 21 4.92 -0.36 12.31
CA ARG A 21 6.07 0.49 12.67
C ARG A 21 6.90 0.79 11.43
N PRO A 22 6.49 1.73 10.58
CA PRO A 22 7.25 2.08 9.39
C PRO A 22 8.66 2.59 9.72
N GLY A 23 8.85 3.19 10.90
CA GLY A 23 10.17 3.59 11.39
C GLY A 23 11.10 2.42 11.76
N ALA A 24 10.62 1.19 11.94
CA ALA A 24 11.50 0.04 12.18
C ALA A 24 12.32 -0.35 10.93
N LEU A 25 11.91 0.17 9.77
CA LEU A 25 12.66 0.09 8.51
C LEU A 25 13.72 1.18 8.39
N GLN A 26 14.30 1.67 9.50
CA GLN A 26 15.42 2.62 9.48
C GLN A 26 16.65 1.95 8.85
N GLY A 27 16.69 1.95 7.52
CA GLY A 27 17.62 1.19 6.68
C GLY A 27 16.99 0.66 5.38
N GLU A 28 15.66 0.52 5.31
CA GLU A 28 14.93 0.16 4.09
C GLU A 28 14.18 1.35 3.51
N ILE A 29 14.21 1.47 2.18
CA ILE A 29 13.59 2.58 1.45
C ILE A 29 12.07 2.36 1.44
N ALA A 30 11.33 3.11 2.26
CA ALA A 30 9.88 3.20 2.12
C ALA A 30 9.54 3.95 0.82
N LEU A 31 9.23 3.21 -0.26
CA LEU A 31 8.82 3.79 -1.54
C LEU A 31 7.41 4.39 -1.43
N ARG A 32 7.32 5.68 -1.13
CA ARG A 32 6.09 6.45 -1.30
C ARG A 32 5.97 6.88 -2.76
N SER A 33 5.25 6.10 -3.56
CA SER A 33 4.91 6.52 -4.92
C SER A 33 3.90 7.68 -4.85
N ARG A 34 4.32 8.87 -5.29
CA ARG A 34 3.40 9.97 -5.62
C ARG A 34 2.89 9.74 -7.02
N HIS A 35 1.61 9.44 -7.15
CA HIS A 35 0.95 9.40 -8.45
C HIS A 35 0.62 10.85 -8.84
N THR A 36 1.44 11.45 -9.71
CA THR A 36 1.08 12.71 -10.38
C THR A 36 0.36 12.36 -11.66
N SER A 37 -0.96 12.55 -11.67
CA SER A 37 -1.73 12.49 -12.92
C SER A 37 -1.46 13.77 -13.71
N VAL A 38 -0.85 13.64 -14.88
CA VAL A 38 -0.81 14.68 -15.91
C VAL A 38 -1.87 14.33 -16.95
N TRP A 39 -2.75 15.29 -17.26
CA TRP A 39 -3.82 15.18 -18.24
C TRP A 39 -3.28 15.24 -19.67
#